data_AF-A0A9J6RGQ3-F1
#
_entry.id   AF-A0A9J6RGQ3-F1
#
_cell.length_a   1.000
_cell.length_b   1.000
_cell.length_c   1.000
_cell.angle_alpha   90.00
_cell.angle_beta   90.00
_cell.angle_gamma   90.00
#
_symmetry.space_group_name_H-M   'P 1'
#
loop_
_entity.id
_entity.type
_entity.pdbx_description
1 polymer ?
#
loop_
_entity_poly.entity_id
_entity_poly.type
_entity_poly.pdbx_seq_one_letter_code
_entity_poly.pdbx_strand_id
1 'polypeptide(L)'
;MNILKDLRNKYLFIDKIINWFIDPYIRIKQEVIDLNERKKATVSKGDELKIYHLILFNLVFGLAYSILIYFIFHILVWSLFKWYVIFFEIVIILYIFILKKFHRFLCTKVRESYLENTNAQVKR
;
A
#
# COMPACT_ATOMS: atom_id res chain seq x y z
N MET A 1 -11.29 -23.78 30.10
CA MET A 1 -10.41 -22.60 29.88
C MET A 1 -9.62 -22.62 28.55
N ASN A 2 -9.78 -23.63 27.68
CA ASN A 2 -9.10 -23.68 26.37
C ASN A 2 -9.90 -23.02 25.24
N ILE A 3 -11.24 -23.09 25.25
CA ILE A 3 -12.11 -22.57 24.17
C ILE A 3 -12.03 -21.04 24.04
N LEU A 4 -11.96 -20.31 25.17
CA LEU A 4 -11.80 -18.85 25.17
C LEU A 4 -10.42 -18.39 24.68
N LYS A 5 -9.38 -19.21 24.90
CA LYS A 5 -8.01 -18.93 24.45
C LYS A 5 -7.88 -19.16 22.94
N ASP A 6 -8.58 -20.17 22.44
CA ASP A 6 -8.65 -20.53 21.03
C ASP A 6 -9.46 -19.52 20.21
N LEU A 7 -10.62 -19.08 20.74
CA LEU A 7 -11.39 -17.98 20.16
C LEU A 7 -10.55 -16.70 20.10
N ARG A 8 -9.91 -16.30 21.21
CA ARG A 8 -9.05 -15.11 21.25
C ARG A 8 -7.92 -15.17 20.22
N ASN A 9 -7.26 -16.32 20.08
CA ASN A 9 -6.20 -16.49 19.07
C ASN A 9 -6.72 -16.44 17.64
N LYS A 10 -7.92 -16.98 17.38
CA LYS A 10 -8.55 -16.96 16.05
C LYS A 10 -8.93 -15.55 15.62
N TYR A 11 -9.52 -14.75 16.51
CA TYR A 11 -9.82 -13.34 16.23
C TYR A 11 -8.53 -12.53 16.00
N LEU A 12 -7.48 -12.80 16.76
CA LEU A 12 -6.19 -12.13 16.64
C LEU A 12 -5.49 -12.44 15.30
N PHE A 13 -5.73 -13.64 14.73
CA PHE A 13 -5.23 -14.00 13.41
C PHE A 13 -6.02 -13.34 12.28
N ILE A 14 -7.36 -13.32 12.38
CA ILE A 14 -8.23 -12.65 11.39
C ILE A 14 -7.91 -11.15 11.35
N ASP A 15 -7.76 -10.51 12.50
CA ASP A 15 -7.38 -9.09 12.58
C ASP A 15 -6.02 -8.83 11.93
N LYS A 16 -5.04 -9.73 12.11
CA LYS A 16 -3.74 -9.60 11.44
C LYS A 16 -3.85 -9.70 9.93
N ILE A 17 -4.70 -10.57 9.41
CA ILE A 17 -4.93 -10.70 7.96
C ILE A 17 -5.61 -9.44 7.44
N ILE A 18 -6.68 -8.99 8.09
CA ILE A 18 -7.42 -7.78 7.68
C ILE A 18 -6.48 -6.57 7.72
N ASN A 19 -5.73 -6.38 8.81
CA ASN A 19 -4.76 -5.31 8.92
C ASN A 19 -3.66 -5.42 7.85
N TRP A 20 -3.21 -6.63 7.51
CA TRP A 20 -2.29 -6.80 6.40
C TRP A 20 -2.90 -6.30 5.09
N PHE A 21 -4.16 -6.61 4.79
CA PHE A 21 -4.83 -6.13 3.57
C PHE A 21 -5.05 -4.62 3.54
N ILE A 22 -5.39 -4.00 4.68
CA ILE A 22 -5.73 -2.57 4.77
C ILE A 22 -4.48 -1.68 4.87
N ASP A 23 -3.39 -2.19 5.43
CA ASP A 23 -2.14 -1.46 5.66
C ASP A 23 -1.61 -0.63 4.46
N PRO A 24 -1.62 -1.11 3.20
CA PRO A 24 -1.24 -0.31 2.03
C PRO A 24 -2.05 0.99 1.91
N TYR A 25 -3.36 0.94 2.16
CA TYR A 25 -4.23 2.11 2.09
C TYR A 25 -3.92 3.11 3.19
N ILE A 26 -3.63 2.62 4.40
CA ILE A 26 -3.24 3.47 5.53
C ILE A 26 -1.95 4.21 5.18
N ARG A 27 -0.95 3.50 4.65
CA ARG A 27 0.33 4.12 4.23
C ARG A 27 0.12 5.15 3.13
N ILE A 28 -0.59 4.80 2.06
CA ILE A 28 -0.86 5.70 0.93
C ILE A 28 -1.56 6.97 1.43
N LYS A 29 -2.57 6.83 2.30
CA LYS A 29 -3.27 7.98 2.88
C LYS A 29 -2.33 8.88 3.68
N GLN A 30 -1.53 8.29 4.57
CA GLN A 30 -0.56 9.04 5.38
C GLN A 30 0.47 9.76 4.49
N GLU A 31 0.96 9.10 3.44
CA GLU A 31 1.95 9.65 2.54
C GLU A 31 1.38 10.78 1.68
N VAL A 32 0.13 10.65 1.20
CA VAL A 32 -0.56 11.74 0.49
C VAL A 32 -0.80 12.94 1.40
N ILE A 33 -1.09 12.73 2.70
CA ILE A 33 -1.23 13.83 3.67
C ILE A 33 0.11 14.54 3.87
N ASP A 34 1.20 13.81 4.15
CA ASP A 34 2.55 14.38 4.33
C ASP A 34 3.00 15.15 3.07
N LEU A 35 2.78 14.58 1.88
CA LEU A 35 3.10 15.23 0.62
C LEU A 35 2.27 16.49 0.38
N ASN A 36 0.98 16.50 0.74
CA ASN A 36 0.14 17.70 0.64
C ASN A 36 0.57 18.81 1.61
N GLU A 37 1.00 18.46 2.83
CA GLU A 37 1.55 19.42 3.78
C GLU A 37 2.86 20.03 3.25
N ARG A 38 3.76 19.19 2.72
CA ARG A 38 4.99 19.64 2.06
C ARG A 38 4.71 20.51 0.83
N LYS A 39 3.69 20.18 0.03
CA LYS A 39 3.27 20.99 -1.12
C LYS A 39 2.93 22.41 -0.69
N LYS A 40 2.15 22.58 0.39
CA LYS A 40 1.77 23.90 0.93
C LYS A 40 2.97 24.70 1.45
N ALA A 41 4.02 24.03 1.92
CA ALA A 41 5.24 24.65 2.41
C ALA A 41 6.29 24.92 1.32
N THR A 42 6.10 24.42 0.10
CA THR A 42 7.08 24.51 -0.99
C THR A 42 6.87 25.77 -1.81
N VAL A 43 7.93 26.57 -2.00
CA VAL A 43 7.90 27.82 -2.78
C VAL A 43 8.40 27.63 -4.23
N SER A 44 9.17 26.56 -4.47
CA SER A 44 9.77 26.22 -5.77
C SER A 44 8.79 25.44 -6.65
N LYS A 45 8.44 25.96 -7.84
CA LYS A 45 7.59 25.28 -8.84
C LYS A 45 8.14 23.91 -9.25
N GLY A 46 9.47 23.76 -9.28
CA GLY A 46 10.12 22.49 -9.65
C GLY A 46 9.88 21.40 -8.61
N ASP A 47 9.90 21.76 -7.33
CA ASP A 47 9.67 20.81 -6.24
C ASP A 47 8.18 20.56 -6.02
N GLU A 48 7.32 21.53 -6.31
CA GLU A 48 5.88 21.33 -6.34
C GLU A 48 5.47 20.28 -7.38
N LEU A 49 6.06 20.33 -8.58
CA LEU A 49 5.80 19.35 -9.64
C LEU A 49 6.23 17.94 -9.24
N LYS A 50 7.37 17.83 -8.57
CA LYS A 50 7.88 16.56 -8.03
C LYS A 50 6.95 15.97 -6.98
N ILE A 51 6.50 16.79 -6.02
CA ILE A 51 5.53 16.38 -4.99
C ILE A 51 4.22 15.92 -5.65
N TYR A 52 3.77 16.60 -6.70
CA TYR A 52 2.58 16.19 -7.45
C TYR A 52 2.74 14.81 -8.11
N HIS A 53 3.89 14.51 -8.72
CA HIS A 53 4.17 13.18 -9.29
C HIS A 53 4.15 12.08 -8.21
N LEU A 54 4.70 12.37 -7.03
CA LEU A 54 4.67 11.46 -5.88
C LEU A 54 3.25 11.19 -5.37
N ILE A 55 2.38 12.22 -5.34
CA ILE A 55 0.96 12.07 -4.98
C ILE A 55 0.25 11.21 -6.03
N LEU A 56 0.45 11.50 -7.32
CA LEU A 56 -0.18 10.74 -8.41
C LEU A 56 0.26 9.28 -8.40
N PHE A 57 1.55 9.02 -8.19
CA PHE A 57 2.09 7.67 -8.06
C PHE A 57 1.41 6.89 -6.92
N ASN A 58 1.29 7.50 -5.73
CA ASN A 58 0.64 6.87 -4.59
C ASN A 58 -0.86 6.61 -4.83
N LEU A 59 -1.55 7.50 -5.55
CA LEU A 59 -2.95 7.29 -5.94
C LEU A 59 -3.11 6.14 -6.94
N VAL A 60 -2.27 6.07 -7.98
CA VAL A 60 -2.27 4.97 -8.97
C VAL A 60 -1.98 3.64 -8.27
N PHE A 61 -1.06 3.65 -7.31
CA PHE A 61 -0.76 2.46 -6.51
C PHE A 61 -1.96 2.01 -5.66
N GLY A 62 -2.69 2.95 -5.06
CA GLY A 62 -3.93 2.67 -4.33
C GLY A 62 -5.02 2.09 -5.22
N LEU A 63 -5.17 2.62 -6.44
CA LEU A 63 -6.09 2.10 -7.46
C LEU A 63 -5.72 0.66 -7.87
N ALA A 64 -4.45 0.40 -8.15
CA ALA A 64 -3.97 -0.95 -8.47
C ALA A 64 -4.29 -1.94 -7.34
N TYR A 65 -4.14 -1.50 -6.09
CA TYR A 65 -4.51 -2.29 -4.91
C TYR A 65 -6.01 -2.60 -4.85
N SER A 66 -6.87 -1.61 -5.14
CA SER A 66 -8.32 -1.79 -5.14
C SER A 66 -8.79 -2.73 -6.23
N ILE A 67 -8.22 -2.63 -7.42
CA ILE A 67 -8.46 -3.58 -8.52
C ILE A 67 -8.08 -4.98 -8.06
N LEU A 68 -6.96 -5.12 -7.36
CA LEU A 68 -6.48 -6.42 -6.92
C LEU A 68 -7.39 -7.05 -5.85
N ILE A 69 -7.90 -6.27 -4.89
CA ILE A 69 -8.89 -6.74 -3.91
C ILE A 69 -10.17 -7.20 -4.62
N TYR A 70 -10.62 -6.45 -5.63
CA TYR A 70 -11.77 -6.83 -6.44
C TYR A 70 -11.53 -8.18 -7.15
N PHE A 71 -10.33 -8.39 -7.72
CA PHE A 71 -9.96 -9.67 -8.34
C PHE A 71 -9.94 -10.83 -7.33
N ILE A 72 -9.43 -10.63 -6.11
CA ILE A 72 -9.47 -11.63 -5.04
C ILE A 72 -10.92 -12.02 -4.73
N PHE A 73 -11.80 -11.02 -4.54
CA PHE A 73 -13.20 -11.29 -4.27
C PHE A 73 -13.85 -12.10 -5.40
N HIS A 74 -13.59 -11.73 -6.65
CA HIS A 74 -14.12 -12.44 -7.81
C HIS A 74 -13.60 -13.89 -7.89
N ILE A 75 -12.33 -14.12 -7.57
CA ILE A 75 -11.70 -15.45 -7.63
C ILE A 75 -12.17 -16.32 -6.45
N LEU A 76 -12.37 -15.74 -5.27
CA LEU A 76 -12.99 -16.42 -4.13
C LEU A 76 -14.40 -16.91 -4.49
N VAL A 77 -15.24 -16.06 -5.10
CA VAL A 77 -16.58 -16.47 -5.56
C VAL A 77 -16.49 -17.57 -6.61
N TRP A 78 -15.56 -17.47 -7.56
CA TRP A 78 -15.34 -18.50 -8.58
C TRP A 78 -14.81 -19.84 -8.02
N SER A 79 -14.03 -19.80 -6.94
CA SER A 79 -13.46 -20.98 -6.30
C SER A 79 -14.53 -21.91 -5.72
N LEU A 80 -15.70 -21.38 -5.36
CA LEU A 80 -16.87 -22.17 -4.93
C LEU A 80 -17.39 -23.10 -6.02
N PHE A 81 -17.16 -22.76 -7.29
CA PHE A 81 -17.66 -23.52 -8.43
C PHE A 81 -16.57 -24.40 -9.08
N LYS A 82 -15.28 -24.07 -8.88
CA LYS A 82 -14.16 -24.67 -9.62
C LYS A 82 -12.92 -24.81 -8.74
N TRP A 83 -12.58 -26.04 -8.37
CA TRP A 83 -11.46 -26.38 -7.49
C TRP A 83 -10.07 -25.96 -8.00
N TYR A 84 -9.86 -25.92 -9.33
CA TYR A 84 -8.58 -25.51 -9.90
C TYR A 84 -8.30 -24.00 -9.74
N VAL A 85 -9.31 -23.21 -9.32
CA VAL A 85 -9.17 -21.77 -9.06
C VAL A 85 -8.34 -21.48 -7.80
N ILE A 86 -8.13 -22.47 -6.94
CA ILE A 86 -7.27 -22.37 -5.75
C ILE A 86 -5.82 -21.99 -6.13
N PHE A 87 -5.34 -22.42 -7.31
CA PHE A 87 -4.01 -22.02 -7.78
C PHE A 87 -3.90 -20.51 -8.04
N PHE A 88 -4.98 -19.88 -8.54
CA PHE A 88 -5.01 -18.44 -8.80
C PHE A 88 -4.97 -17.61 -7.51
N GLU A 89 -5.60 -18.09 -6.43
CA GLU A 89 -5.51 -17.45 -5.11
C GLU A 89 -4.06 -17.36 -4.62
N ILE A 90 -3.29 -18.44 -4.76
CA ILE A 90 -1.88 -18.49 -4.35
C ILE A 90 -1.06 -17.47 -5.15
N VAL A 91 -1.24 -17.43 -6.47
CA VAL A 91 -0.54 -16.48 -7.35
C VAL A 91 -0.86 -15.03 -6.97
N ILE A 92 -2.12 -14.74 -6.64
CA ILE A 92 -2.53 -13.38 -6.27
C ILE A 92 -1.96 -12.98 -4.92
N ILE A 93 -2.00 -13.85 -3.91
CA ILE A 93 -1.38 -13.58 -2.61
C ILE A 93 0.11 -13.28 -2.78
N LEU A 94 0.81 -14.05 -3.62
CA LEU A 94 2.22 -13.83 -3.94
C LEU A 94 2.42 -12.46 -4.61
N TYR A 95 1.56 -12.09 -5.54
CA TYR A 95 1.61 -10.82 -6.24
C TYR A 95 1.38 -9.63 -5.30
N ILE A 96 0.41 -9.70 -4.38
CA ILE A 96 0.19 -8.70 -3.32
C ILE A 96 1.46 -8.48 -2.51
N PHE A 97 2.11 -9.58 -2.13
CA PHE A 97 3.31 -9.53 -1.32
C PHE A 97 4.46 -8.83 -2.06
N ILE A 98 4.65 -9.13 -3.34
CA ILE A 98 5.63 -8.45 -4.20
C ILE A 98 5.29 -6.97 -4.32
N LEU A 99 4.02 -6.64 -4.59
CA LEU A 99 3.55 -5.25 -4.75
C LEU A 99 3.85 -4.42 -3.49
N LYS A 100 3.59 -4.96 -2.29
CA LYS A 100 3.93 -4.29 -1.01
C LYS A 100 5.40 -4.00 -0.86
N LYS A 101 6.24 -4.99 -1.16
CA LYS A 101 7.70 -4.81 -1.07
C LYS A 101 8.17 -3.77 -2.07
N PHE A 102 7.63 -3.82 -3.28
CA PHE A 102 7.95 -2.87 -4.33
C PHE A 102 7.50 -1.45 -3.99
N HIS A 103 6.29 -1.28 -3.45
CA HIS A 103 5.80 0.02 -2.94
C HIS A 103 6.73 0.58 -1.89
N ARG A 104 7.06 -0.23 -0.87
CA ARG A 104 7.94 0.20 0.20
C ARG A 104 9.31 0.61 -0.33
N PHE A 105 9.87 -0.18 -1.24
CA PHE A 105 11.17 0.10 -1.84
C PHE A 105 11.14 1.37 -2.69
N LEU A 106 10.13 1.54 -3.55
CA LEU A 106 10.00 2.73 -4.38
C LEU A 106 9.69 3.97 -3.55
N CYS A 107 8.76 3.89 -2.59
CA CYS A 107 8.50 4.99 -1.66
C CYS A 107 9.78 5.40 -0.96
N THR A 108 10.58 4.47 -0.43
CA THR A 108 11.86 4.82 0.21
C THR A 108 12.87 5.43 -0.79
N LYS A 109 13.13 4.78 -1.93
CA LYS A 109 14.11 5.27 -2.91
C LYS A 109 13.73 6.60 -3.55
N VAL A 110 12.46 6.73 -3.96
CA VAL A 110 11.95 7.96 -4.56
C VAL A 110 11.93 9.05 -3.49
N ARG A 111 11.47 8.76 -2.27
CA ARG A 111 11.51 9.74 -1.17
C ARG A 111 12.93 10.21 -0.86
N GLU A 112 13.91 9.31 -0.79
CA GLU A 112 15.32 9.66 -0.54
C GLU A 112 15.90 10.50 -1.69
N SER A 113 15.75 10.05 -2.94
CA SER A 113 16.23 10.77 -4.12
C SER A 113 15.59 12.16 -4.28
N TYR A 114 14.38 12.34 -3.78
CA TYR A 114 13.63 13.59 -3.91
C TYR A 114 13.80 14.53 -2.71
N LEU A 115 13.95 14.01 -1.48
CA LEU A 115 14.12 14.82 -0.25
C LEU A 115 15.58 15.20 0.05
N GLU A 116 16.58 14.44 -0.39
CA GLU A 116 17.99 14.86 -0.26
C GLU A 116 18.25 16.20 -0.97
N ASN A 117 17.59 16.42 -2.10
CA ASN A 117 17.70 17.67 -2.86
C ASN A 117 16.99 18.86 -2.19
N THR A 118 15.93 18.62 -1.40
CA THR A 118 15.21 19.71 -0.70
C THR A 118 16.01 20.21 0.50
N ASN A 119 16.66 19.32 1.27
CA ASN A 119 17.52 19.71 2.38
C ASN A 119 18.84 20.37 1.93
N ALA A 120 19.36 19.99 0.76
CA ALA A 120 20.54 20.64 0.18
C ALA A 120 20.26 22.10 -0.24
N GLN A 121 19.02 22.47 -0.55
CA GLN A 121 18.64 23.83 -0.94
C GLN A 121 18.30 24.76 0.24
N VAL A 122 17.97 24.23 1.42
CA VAL A 122 17.70 25.05 2.63
C VAL A 122 18.98 25.55 3.30
N LYS A 123 20.16 25.06 2.87
CA LYS A 123 21.46 25.39 3.46
C LYS A 123 22.31 26.37 2.63
N ARG A 124 21.70 27.15 1.72
CA ARG A 124 22.36 28.27 1.03
C ARG A 124 21.71 29.59 1.35
#